data_AF-A0A2D9DBJ5-F1
#
_entry.id   AF-A0A2D9DBJ5-F1
#
_cell.length_a   1.000
_cell.length_b   1.000
_cell.length_c   1.000
_cell.angle_alpha   90.00
_cell.angle_beta   90.00
_cell.angle_gamma   90.00
#
_symmetry.space_group_name_H-M   'P 1'
#
loop_
_entity.id
_entity.type
_entity.pdbx_description
1 polymer ?
#
loop_
_entity_poly.entity_id
_entity_poly.type
_entity_poly.pdbx_seq_one_letter_code
_entity_poly.pdbx_strand_id
1 'polypeptide(L)'
;MKKYLSLINIFFFCFFSTNLIGSNQDEWNIYFENDTVKIEYTYQLCDFSSTADQEVVIFKFTNLTNKNISVKYKANIWHNDICINCDQNEEGFYTIQIASNEVVLFDCHDKWNDEVIFSGFVSIKEKTNYKSLTKFELNKITIVYE
;
A
#
# COMPACT_ATOMS: atom_id res chain seq x y z
N MET A 1 -43.68 -48.88 -24.93
CA MET A 1 -43.63 -47.45 -25.29
C MET A 1 -43.30 -46.64 -24.05
N LYS A 2 -42.17 -45.93 -24.09
CA LYS A 2 -41.54 -45.24 -22.96
C LYS A 2 -42.39 -44.03 -22.53
N LYS A 3 -42.81 -43.98 -21.26
CA LYS A 3 -43.29 -42.73 -20.62
C LYS A 3 -42.20 -42.25 -19.67
N TYR A 4 -41.46 -41.24 -20.11
CA TYR A 4 -40.49 -40.53 -19.29
C TYR A 4 -41.28 -39.58 -18.36
N LEU A 5 -41.30 -39.86 -17.06
CA LEU A 5 -41.64 -38.85 -16.06
C LEU A 5 -40.32 -38.17 -15.64
N SER A 6 -40.11 -36.96 -16.15
CA SER A 6 -39.03 -36.08 -15.71
C SER A 6 -39.47 -35.39 -14.42
N LEU A 7 -38.86 -35.76 -13.29
CA LEU A 7 -38.96 -35.04 -12.03
C LEU A 7 -38.14 -33.76 -12.14
N ILE A 8 -38.81 -32.62 -12.32
CA ILE A 8 -38.22 -31.30 -12.29
C ILE A 8 -38.02 -30.91 -10.81
N ASN A 9 -36.78 -31.00 -10.34
CA ASN A 9 -36.34 -30.43 -9.06
C ASN A 9 -35.95 -28.96 -9.31
N ILE A 10 -36.85 -28.02 -9.02
CA ILE A 10 -36.52 -26.59 -8.96
C ILE A 10 -35.98 -26.32 -7.56
N PHE A 11 -34.66 -26.38 -7.42
CA PHE A 11 -33.97 -25.85 -6.25
C PHE A 11 -33.72 -24.36 -6.50
N PHE A 12 -34.63 -23.52 -6.02
CA PHE A 12 -34.51 -22.07 -6.12
C PHE A 12 -33.51 -21.59 -5.05
N PHE A 13 -32.20 -21.65 -5.37
CA PHE A 13 -31.16 -21.04 -4.55
C PHE A 13 -31.22 -19.52 -4.77
N CYS A 14 -31.99 -18.82 -3.94
CA CYS A 14 -31.86 -17.36 -3.82
C CYS A 14 -30.45 -17.08 -3.25
N PHE A 15 -29.50 -16.80 -4.13
CA PHE A 15 -28.26 -16.14 -3.74
C PHE A 15 -28.63 -14.73 -3.27
N PHE A 16 -28.72 -14.56 -1.95
CA PHE A 16 -28.69 -13.25 -1.32
C PHE A 16 -27.30 -12.66 -1.60
N SER A 17 -27.15 -11.85 -2.64
CA SER A 17 -26.03 -10.93 -2.73
C SER A 17 -26.29 -9.79 -1.75
N THR A 18 -25.84 -9.96 -0.52
CA THR A 18 -25.63 -8.82 0.38
C THR A 18 -24.58 -7.93 -0.29
N ASN A 19 -25.00 -6.79 -0.82
CA ASN A 19 -24.06 -5.70 -1.10
C ASN A 19 -23.50 -5.29 0.25
N LEU A 20 -22.30 -5.76 0.58
CA LEU A 20 -21.57 -5.26 1.73
C LEU A 20 -21.39 -3.76 1.53
N ILE A 21 -21.90 -3.03 2.51
CA ILE A 21 -21.76 -1.60 2.70
C ILE A 21 -20.27 -1.27 2.53
N GLY A 22 -19.95 -0.47 1.52
CA GLY A 22 -18.62 0.07 1.34
C GLY A 22 -18.24 0.91 2.55
N SER A 23 -17.49 0.32 3.47
CA SER A 23 -16.57 1.11 4.29
C SER A 23 -15.59 1.74 3.32
N ASN A 24 -15.36 3.05 3.42
CA ASN A 24 -14.19 3.70 2.81
C ASN A 24 -12.95 3.08 3.44
N GLN A 25 -12.57 1.91 2.95
CA GLN A 25 -11.26 1.35 3.15
C GLN A 25 -10.39 2.13 2.18
N ASP A 26 -9.39 2.86 2.68
CA ASP A 26 -8.42 3.52 1.82
C ASP A 26 -7.98 2.52 0.74
N GLU A 27 -8.17 2.87 -0.53
CA GLU A 27 -7.96 1.93 -1.63
C GLU A 27 -6.45 1.72 -1.80
N TRP A 28 -5.94 0.67 -1.14
CA TRP A 28 -4.53 0.29 -1.20
C TRP A 28 -4.18 -0.25 -2.58
N ASN A 29 -3.13 0.29 -3.18
CA ASN A 29 -2.59 -0.17 -4.45
C ASN A 29 -1.51 -1.22 -4.19
N ILE A 30 -1.56 -2.35 -4.89
CA ILE A 30 -0.50 -3.37 -4.81
C ILE A 30 0.71 -2.85 -5.60
N TYR A 31 1.83 -2.63 -4.90
CA TYR A 31 3.10 -2.26 -5.52
C TYR A 31 3.87 -3.48 -6.00
N PHE A 32 3.96 -4.50 -5.14
CA PHE A 32 4.71 -5.73 -5.38
C PHE A 32 4.06 -6.89 -4.62
N GLU A 33 3.98 -8.05 -5.25
CA GLU A 33 3.45 -9.26 -4.62
C GLU A 33 4.16 -10.49 -5.18
N ASN A 34 4.54 -11.40 -4.29
CA ASN A 34 4.97 -12.75 -4.60
C ASN A 34 4.51 -13.71 -3.48
N ASP A 35 4.95 -14.97 -3.51
CA ASP A 35 4.56 -15.98 -2.51
C ASP A 35 5.09 -15.69 -1.08
N THR A 36 5.96 -14.69 -0.91
CA THR A 36 6.64 -14.40 0.37
C THR A 36 6.20 -13.09 1.00
N VAL A 37 6.06 -12.03 0.21
CA VAL A 37 5.71 -10.70 0.71
C VAL A 37 4.78 -9.99 -0.26
N LYS A 38 3.86 -9.21 0.30
CA LYS A 38 3.06 -8.23 -0.41
C LYS A 38 3.37 -6.84 0.12
N ILE A 39 3.62 -5.91 -0.80
CA ILE A 39 3.87 -4.50 -0.54
C ILE A 39 2.75 -3.71 -1.20
N GLU A 40 2.02 -2.96 -0.40
CA GLU A 40 0.94 -2.08 -0.84
C GLU A 40 1.26 -0.63 -0.48
N TYR A 41 0.66 0.32 -1.19
CA TYR A 41 0.78 1.74 -0.88
C TYR A 41 -0.54 2.49 -1.04
N THR A 42 -0.66 3.61 -0.34
CA THR A 42 -1.72 4.60 -0.56
C THR A 42 -1.20 6.00 -0.22
N TYR A 43 -2.00 7.03 -0.51
CA TYR A 43 -1.71 8.40 -0.11
C TYR A 43 -2.47 8.71 1.18
N GLN A 44 -1.80 9.32 2.15
CA GLN A 44 -2.38 9.76 3.41
C GLN A 44 -2.11 11.26 3.62
N LEU A 45 -3.11 11.98 4.14
CA LEU A 45 -2.94 13.32 4.67
C LEU A 45 -2.52 13.25 6.14
N CYS A 46 -1.37 13.84 6.46
CA CYS A 46 -0.85 13.99 7.80
C CYS A 46 -1.03 15.43 8.28
N ASP A 47 -1.42 15.60 9.54
CA ASP A 47 -1.38 16.91 10.20
C ASP A 47 0.06 17.45 10.19
N PHE A 48 0.25 18.64 9.65
CA PHE A 48 1.57 19.27 9.56
C PHE A 48 1.63 20.63 10.26
N SER A 49 0.67 21.51 9.96
CA SER A 49 0.61 22.86 10.53
C SER A 49 -0.84 23.36 10.62
N SER A 50 -1.05 24.53 11.24
CA SER A 50 -2.37 25.16 11.30
C SER A 50 -2.91 25.63 9.94
N THR A 51 -2.08 25.65 8.90
CA THR A 51 -2.43 26.18 7.57
C THR A 51 -2.36 25.16 6.45
N ALA A 52 -1.69 24.04 6.68
CA ALA A 52 -1.44 23.03 5.66
C ALA A 52 -1.26 21.65 6.30
N ASP A 53 -1.79 20.65 5.61
CA ASP A 53 -1.51 19.24 5.82
C ASP A 53 -0.38 18.80 4.89
N GLN A 54 0.25 17.67 5.21
CA GLN A 54 1.25 17.04 4.36
C GLN A 54 0.67 15.76 3.77
N GLU A 55 0.64 15.66 2.45
CA GLU A 55 0.33 14.42 1.76
C GLU A 55 1.60 13.56 1.65
N VAL A 56 1.53 12.30 2.05
CA VAL A 56 2.61 11.32 1.93
C VAL A 56 2.11 10.04 1.28
N VAL A 57 3.01 9.30 0.64
CA VAL A 57 2.80 7.90 0.28
C VAL A 57 3.21 7.04 1.48
N ILE A 58 2.27 6.23 1.95
CA ILE A 58 2.47 5.27 3.02
C ILE A 58 2.54 3.85 2.47
N PHE A 59 3.20 2.95 3.19
CA PHE A 59 3.39 1.57 2.79
C PHE A 59 2.86 0.58 3.82
N LYS A 60 2.37 -0.55 3.32
CA LYS A 60 1.93 -1.70 4.10
C LYS A 60 2.65 -2.93 3.58
N PHE A 61 3.44 -3.56 4.45
CA PHE A 61 4.19 -4.76 4.16
C PHE A 61 3.54 -5.95 4.86
N THR A 62 3.17 -6.98 4.11
CA THR A 62 2.58 -8.21 4.64
C THR A 62 3.51 -9.38 4.38
N ASN A 63 3.94 -10.05 5.45
CA ASN A 63 4.64 -11.33 5.33
C ASN A 63 3.61 -12.44 5.10
N LEU A 64 3.71 -13.13 3.96
CA LEU A 64 2.79 -14.20 3.56
C LEU A 64 3.29 -15.59 3.99
N THR A 65 4.38 -15.64 4.76
CA THR A 65 5.01 -16.88 5.21
C THR A 65 4.93 -17.06 6.71
N ASN A 66 5.20 -18.29 7.14
CA ASN A 66 5.29 -18.64 8.55
C ASN A 66 6.68 -18.42 9.19
N LYS A 67 7.59 -17.71 8.50
CA LYS A 67 8.95 -17.39 8.98
C LYS A 67 9.12 -15.89 9.10
N ASN A 68 10.02 -15.45 9.96
CA ASN A 68 10.42 -14.04 9.99
C ASN A 68 11.20 -13.70 8.72
N ILE A 69 10.96 -12.52 8.16
CA ILE A 69 11.64 -12.04 6.96
C ILE A 69 12.15 -10.61 7.16
N SER A 70 13.25 -10.33 6.45
CA SER A 70 13.80 -9.00 6.24
C SER A 70 13.60 -8.60 4.79
N VAL A 71 12.91 -7.48 4.55
CA VAL A 71 12.70 -6.90 3.22
C VAL A 71 13.64 -5.72 3.06
N LYS A 72 14.55 -5.81 2.08
CA LYS A 72 15.48 -4.74 1.74
C LYS A 72 15.12 -4.15 0.39
N TYR A 73 15.11 -2.83 0.27
CA TYR A 73 14.82 -2.16 -0.99
C TYR A 73 15.53 -0.80 -1.09
N LYS A 74 15.67 -0.30 -2.32
CA LYS A 74 16.05 1.10 -2.60
C LYS A 74 14.81 1.86 -3.08
N ALA A 75 14.41 2.93 -2.42
CA ALA A 75 13.42 3.86 -2.95
C ALA A 75 14.11 4.94 -3.78
N ASN A 76 13.75 5.09 -5.06
CA ASN A 76 14.08 6.24 -5.87
C ASN A 76 12.87 7.18 -5.92
N ILE A 77 13.10 8.49 -5.80
CA ILE A 77 12.04 9.50 -5.64
C ILE A 77 12.26 10.63 -6.64
N TRP A 78 11.20 11.05 -7.32
CA TRP A 78 11.22 12.17 -8.25
C TRP A 78 10.26 13.27 -7.83
N HIS A 79 10.79 14.48 -7.64
CA HIS A 79 10.01 15.69 -7.47
C HIS A 79 10.16 16.57 -8.70
N ASN A 80 9.03 16.98 -9.29
CA ASN A 80 9.00 17.77 -10.51
C ASN A 80 9.88 17.15 -11.62
N ASP A 81 9.75 15.84 -11.83
CA ASP A 81 10.50 15.03 -12.80
C ASP A 81 12.02 14.95 -12.57
N ILE A 82 12.53 15.51 -11.47
CA ILE A 82 13.94 15.45 -11.07
C ILE A 82 14.10 14.35 -10.02
N CYS A 83 14.96 13.37 -10.29
CA CYS A 83 15.29 12.36 -9.27
C CYS A 83 16.14 12.98 -8.18
N ILE A 84 15.68 12.94 -6.94
CA ILE A 84 16.37 13.60 -5.82
C ILE A 84 17.42 12.72 -5.14
N ASN A 85 17.33 11.40 -5.30
CA ASN A 85 18.18 10.43 -4.58
C ASN A 85 18.73 9.28 -5.46
N CYS A 86 18.64 9.40 -6.80
CA CYS A 86 19.10 8.34 -7.71
C CYS A 86 20.61 8.15 -7.68
N ASP A 87 21.37 9.25 -7.64
CA ASP A 87 22.84 9.26 -7.79
C ASP A 87 23.60 9.04 -6.47
N GLN A 88 22.89 8.96 -5.35
CA GLN A 88 23.48 8.71 -4.04
C GLN A 88 23.56 7.20 -3.80
N ASN A 89 24.76 6.75 -3.41
CA ASN A 89 25.07 5.33 -3.23
C ASN A 89 24.48 4.73 -1.95
N GLU A 90 24.19 5.55 -0.93
CA GLU A 90 23.74 5.09 0.39
C GLU A 90 22.34 5.60 0.78
N GLU A 91 21.83 6.65 0.13
CA GLU A 91 20.51 7.20 0.44
C GLU A 91 19.38 6.39 -0.20
N GLY A 92 18.25 6.33 0.51
CA GLY A 92 17.04 5.64 0.07
C GLY A 92 17.09 4.11 0.17
N PHE A 93 18.06 3.53 0.89
CA PHE A 93 18.07 2.10 1.21
C PHE A 93 17.38 1.82 2.55
N TYR A 94 16.40 0.94 2.54
CA TYR A 94 15.58 0.61 3.70
C TYR A 94 15.62 -0.89 3.98
N THR A 95 15.45 -1.25 5.25
CA THR A 95 15.35 -2.63 5.72
C THR A 95 14.17 -2.73 6.69
N ILE A 96 13.16 -3.51 6.34
CA ILE A 96 11.97 -3.73 7.17
C ILE A 96 11.99 -5.15 7.68
N GLN A 97 11.89 -5.31 8.99
CA GLN A 97 11.74 -6.60 9.64
C GLN A 97 10.28 -6.89 9.86
N ILE A 98 9.83 -8.08 9.46
CA ILE A 98 8.42 -8.48 9.50
C ILE A 98 8.34 -9.88 10.08
N ALA A 99 7.68 -10.04 11.23
CA ALA A 99 7.50 -11.36 11.81
C ALA A 99 6.60 -12.23 10.92
N SER A 100 6.65 -13.54 11.18
CA SER A 100 5.78 -14.54 10.58
C SER A 100 4.31 -14.10 10.55
N ASN A 101 3.70 -14.08 9.36
CA ASN A 101 2.32 -13.67 9.12
C ASN A 101 1.94 -12.25 9.60
N GLU A 102 2.92 -11.39 9.87
CA GLU A 102 2.70 -10.03 10.36
C GLU A 102 2.45 -9.04 9.22
N VAL A 103 1.75 -7.95 9.56
CA VAL A 103 1.59 -6.76 8.74
C VAL A 103 2.28 -5.58 9.43
N VAL A 104 3.24 -4.96 8.77
CA VAL A 104 3.86 -3.70 9.19
C VAL A 104 3.24 -2.57 8.36
N LEU A 105 2.65 -1.60 9.06
CA LEU A 105 2.07 -0.39 8.48
C LEU A 105 2.94 0.80 8.86
N PHE A 106 3.34 1.60 7.88
CA PHE A 106 3.89 2.92 8.10
C PHE A 106 2.76 3.93 7.91
N ASP A 107 2.56 4.83 8.86
CA ASP A 107 1.56 5.91 8.78
C ASP A 107 2.08 7.21 9.40
N CYS A 108 1.24 8.24 9.44
CA CYS A 108 1.59 9.54 10.02
C CYS A 108 1.61 9.58 11.56
N HIS A 109 1.09 8.57 12.27
CA HIS A 109 0.88 8.61 13.71
C HIS A 109 2.16 8.31 14.49
N ASP A 110 3.00 7.43 13.95
CA ASP A 110 4.28 7.08 14.54
C ASP A 110 5.38 7.93 13.86
N LYS A 111 5.87 8.95 14.59
CA LYS A 111 7.07 9.78 14.32
C LYS A 111 7.59 9.72 12.87
N TRP A 112 7.29 10.71 12.02
CA TRP A 112 7.91 10.95 10.70
C TRP A 112 8.87 9.84 10.24
N ASN A 113 8.30 8.71 9.85
CA ASN A 113 9.07 7.53 9.52
C ASN A 113 9.83 7.83 8.22
N ASP A 114 11.14 7.61 8.19
CA ASP A 114 11.97 7.81 6.99
C ASP A 114 11.48 6.91 5.83
N GLU A 115 10.64 5.92 6.13
CA GLU A 115 9.99 4.98 5.22
C GLU A 115 8.77 5.53 4.47
N VAL A 116 8.22 6.70 4.84
CA VAL A 116 7.15 7.36 4.05
C VAL A 116 7.74 8.30 3.00
N ILE A 117 7.06 8.47 1.87
CA ILE A 117 7.52 9.36 0.79
C ILE A 117 6.66 10.62 0.75
N PHE A 118 7.28 11.79 0.88
CA PHE A 118 6.57 13.07 0.75
C PHE A 118 5.96 13.23 -0.65
N SER A 119 4.68 13.59 -0.72
CA SER A 119 3.97 13.88 -1.97
C SER A 119 3.88 15.39 -2.25
N GLY A 120 3.43 16.15 -1.25
CA GLY A 120 3.17 17.58 -1.35
C GLY A 120 2.47 18.14 -0.12
N PHE A 121 2.21 19.44 -0.14
CA PHE A 121 1.40 20.09 0.90
C PHE A 121 -0.03 20.28 0.41
N VAL A 122 -1.00 20.17 1.31
CA VAL A 122 -2.39 20.47 1.04
C VAL A 122 -2.80 21.66 1.90
N SER A 123 -3.14 22.77 1.27
CA SER A 123 -3.62 23.97 1.98
C SER A 123 -4.99 23.69 2.60
N ILE A 124 -5.11 23.85 3.93
CA ILE A 124 -6.37 23.63 4.65
C ILE A 124 -7.41 24.67 4.22
N LYS A 125 -6.97 25.92 4.03
CA LYS A 125 -7.85 27.03 3.67
C LYS A 125 -8.32 26.95 2.22
N GLU A 126 -7.39 26.70 1.30
CA GLU A 126 -7.67 26.74 -0.14
C GLU A 126 -8.07 25.37 -0.69
N LYS A 127 -7.97 24.31 0.12
CA LYS A 127 -8.19 22.91 -0.28
C LYS A 127 -7.44 22.54 -1.56
N THR A 128 -6.26 23.13 -1.75
CA THR A 128 -5.43 22.97 -2.93
C THR A 128 -4.24 22.09 -2.58
N ASN A 129 -4.02 21.05 -3.38
CA ASN A 129 -2.86 20.16 -3.26
C ASN A 129 -1.72 20.70 -4.12
N TYR A 130 -0.61 21.05 -3.47
CA TYR A 130 0.65 21.46 -4.06
C TYR A 130 1.57 20.24 -4.18
N LYS A 131 1.16 19.29 -5.04
CA LYS A 131 1.89 18.04 -5.28
C LYS A 131 3.18 18.31 -6.04
N SER A 132 4.28 17.78 -5.52
CA SER A 132 5.59 17.84 -6.16
C SER A 132 6.10 16.46 -6.55
N LEU A 133 5.67 15.40 -5.85
CA LEU A 133 6.00 14.02 -6.19
C LEU A 133 5.38 13.65 -7.53
N THR A 134 6.26 13.34 -8.47
CA THR A 134 5.91 12.94 -9.84
C THR A 134 6.01 11.43 -10.02
N LYS A 135 6.95 10.79 -9.32
CA LYS A 135 7.20 9.36 -9.40
C LYS A 135 7.95 8.86 -8.16
N PHE A 136 7.71 7.59 -7.81
CA PHE A 136 8.59 6.84 -6.92
C PHE A 136 8.74 5.41 -7.44
N GLU A 137 9.85 4.77 -7.10
CA GLU A 137 10.12 3.37 -7.41
C GLU A 137 10.83 2.68 -6.26
N LEU A 138 10.28 1.60 -5.75
CA LEU A 138 10.99 0.63 -4.94
C LEU A 138 11.73 -0.35 -5.87
N ASN A 139 13.05 -0.28 -5.85
CA ASN A 139 13.99 -1.04 -6.65
C ASN A 139 14.80 -2.00 -5.76
N LYS A 140 15.45 -2.99 -6.38
CA LYS A 140 16.33 -3.95 -5.68
C LYS A 140 15.67 -4.65 -4.47
N ILE A 141 14.36 -4.92 -4.56
CA ILE A 141 13.61 -5.60 -3.51
C ILE A 141 14.22 -6.99 -3.30
N THR A 142 14.77 -7.22 -2.11
CA THR A 142 15.44 -8.46 -1.72
C THR A 142 14.85 -8.95 -0.41
N ILE A 143 14.57 -10.25 -0.33
CA ILE A 143 13.96 -10.87 0.83
C ILE A 143 14.96 -11.85 1.44
N VAL A 144 15.19 -11.73 2.74
CA VAL A 144 16.07 -12.61 3.51
C VAL A 144 15.27 -13.27 4.62
N TYR A 145 15.35 -14.59 4.75
CA TYR A 145 14.79 -15.29 5.90
C TYR A 145 15.73 -15.15 7.09
N GLU A 146 15.16 -14.86 8.26
CA GLU A 146 15.89 -14.83 9.54
C GLU A 146 15.87 -16.19 10.25
#